data_AF-A0A444XJG1-F1
#
_entry.id   AF-A0A444XJG1-F1
#
_cell.length_a   1.000
_cell.length_b   1.000
_cell.length_c   1.000
_cell.angle_alpha   90.00
_cell.angle_beta   90.00
_cell.angle_gamma   90.00
#
_symmetry.space_group_name_H-M   'P 1'
#
loop_
_entity.id
_entity.type
_entity.pdbx_description
1 polymer ?
#
loop_
_entity_poly.entity_id
_entity_poly.type
_entity_poly.pdbx_seq_one_letter_code
_entity_poly.pdbx_strand_id
1 'polypeptide(L)'
;MTFTTLEDAAKFYKDYAKTAGFSTRVWSTNKKGNEIKNQLITCSREGKWKSKISPTEKTNPTAGLNCPARIYIHTLKDVGAWIISKVVLHHSHPCCLTKAEMLKQHRELSMSVRRTIENNEEAGIRPSKTYQSFAAAAGGHRELNFIEKDVRNYITREVRNISEQEDAKEFRKYLLRMKEKNQNFFFELELKEDQSIKLAFWADARSRAAFEYFGDVISSDTTHNINR
;
A
#
# COMPACT_ATOMS: atom_id res chain seq x y z
N MET A 1 -25.06 20.99 -1.58
CA MET A 1 -24.86 19.63 -2.14
C MET A 1 -24.91 18.63 -0.98
N THR A 2 -25.71 17.58 -1.11
CA THR A 2 -26.00 16.57 -0.08
C THR A 2 -25.54 15.19 -0.56
N PHE A 3 -25.10 14.35 0.37
CA PHE A 3 -24.55 13.02 0.14
C PHE A 3 -25.07 12.03 1.19
N THR A 4 -25.15 10.77 0.82
CA THR A 4 -25.54 9.66 1.71
C THR A 4 -24.44 9.31 2.70
N THR A 5 -23.18 9.37 2.28
CA THR A 5 -22.02 9.01 3.11
C THR A 5 -20.94 10.09 3.10
N LEU A 6 -20.04 10.04 4.08
CA LEU A 6 -18.85 10.90 4.11
C LEU A 6 -17.93 10.56 2.94
N GLU A 7 -17.83 9.27 2.61
CA GLU A 7 -17.03 8.72 1.52
C GLU A 7 -17.47 9.26 0.17
N ASP A 8 -18.78 9.35 -0.07
CA ASP A 8 -19.35 9.94 -1.31
C ASP A 8 -18.99 11.42 -1.44
N ALA A 9 -19.13 12.18 -0.35
CA ALA A 9 -18.77 13.59 -0.32
C ALA A 9 -17.25 13.82 -0.55
N ALA A 10 -16.42 12.98 0.08
CA ALA A 10 -14.98 13.02 -0.08
C ALA A 10 -14.56 12.60 -1.51
N LYS A 11 -15.21 11.58 -2.07
CA LYS A 11 -15.00 11.11 -3.44
C LYS A 11 -15.36 12.19 -4.45
N PHE A 12 -16.50 12.86 -4.28
CA PHE A 12 -16.90 13.97 -5.14
C PHE A 12 -15.83 15.07 -5.21
N TYR A 13 -15.28 15.47 -4.06
CA TYR A 13 -14.22 16.48 -4.05
C TYR A 13 -12.89 15.97 -4.61
N LYS A 14 -12.59 14.68 -4.43
CA LYS A 14 -11.41 14.04 -5.02
C LYS A 14 -11.51 14.02 -6.56
N ASP A 15 -12.69 13.72 -7.10
CA ASP A 15 -12.97 13.71 -8.54
C ASP A 15 -12.89 15.14 -9.12
N TYR A 16 -13.41 16.14 -8.39
CA TYR A 16 -13.19 17.56 -8.70
C TYR A 16 -11.71 17.91 -8.71
N ALA A 17 -10.95 17.53 -7.67
CA ALA A 17 -9.53 17.84 -7.57
C ALA A 17 -8.70 17.22 -8.70
N LYS A 18 -9.04 16.00 -9.12
CA LYS A 18 -8.45 15.33 -10.28
C LYS A 18 -8.65 16.16 -11.55
N THR A 19 -9.88 16.60 -11.80
CA THR A 19 -10.26 17.41 -12.96
C THR A 19 -9.68 18.83 -12.90
N ALA A 20 -9.57 19.40 -11.71
CA ALA A 20 -8.97 20.72 -11.50
C ALA A 20 -7.44 20.70 -11.48
N GLY A 21 -6.82 19.51 -11.47
CA GLY A 21 -5.38 19.36 -11.61
C GLY A 21 -4.57 19.48 -10.31
N PHE A 22 -5.14 19.09 -9.17
CA PHE A 22 -4.45 19.09 -7.86
C PHE A 22 -4.76 17.83 -7.05
N SER A 23 -3.99 17.61 -5.97
CA SER A 23 -4.24 16.52 -5.00
C SER A 23 -4.78 17.06 -3.69
N THR A 24 -5.59 16.25 -3.03
CA THR A 24 -6.21 16.56 -1.75
C THR A 24 -5.61 15.72 -0.63
N ARG A 25 -5.83 16.16 0.60
CA ARG A 25 -5.56 15.37 1.79
C ARG A 25 -6.62 15.65 2.85
N VAL A 26 -6.96 14.64 3.64
CA VAL A 26 -7.72 14.87 4.86
C VAL A 26 -6.79 15.56 5.86
N TRP A 27 -7.15 16.78 6.25
CA TRP A 27 -6.38 17.55 7.23
C TRP A 27 -6.80 17.24 8.66
N SER A 28 -8.11 17.17 8.89
CA SER A 28 -8.66 16.81 10.19
C SER A 28 -9.99 16.09 10.04
N THR A 29 -10.27 15.19 10.98
CA THR A 29 -11.56 14.52 11.14
C THR A 29 -11.97 14.68 12.60
N ASN A 30 -13.06 15.40 12.85
CA ASN A 30 -13.56 15.58 14.20
C ASN A 30 -14.61 14.52 14.52
N LYS A 31 -14.46 13.87 15.66
CA LYS A 31 -15.35 12.83 16.15
C LYS A 31 -15.98 13.24 17.48
N LYS A 32 -17.20 12.77 17.75
CA LYS A 32 -17.83 12.83 19.08
C LYS A 32 -18.15 11.39 19.48
N GLY A 33 -17.36 10.83 20.40
CA GLY A 33 -17.33 9.38 20.62
C GLY A 33 -16.83 8.66 19.36
N ASN A 34 -17.52 7.60 18.94
CA ASN A 34 -17.19 6.86 17.72
C ASN A 34 -17.73 7.48 16.44
N GLU A 35 -18.59 8.50 16.52
CA GLU A 35 -19.23 9.11 15.35
C GLU A 35 -18.42 10.28 14.78
N ILE A 36 -18.21 10.27 13.46
CA ILE A 36 -17.60 11.39 12.75
C ILE A 36 -18.62 12.53 12.63
N LYS A 37 -18.22 13.74 12.99
CA LYS A 37 -19.06 14.95 12.93
C LYS A 37 -18.76 15.83 11.72
N ASN A 38 -17.47 15.99 11.43
CA ASN A 38 -17.04 16.75 10.27
C ASN A 38 -15.64 16.31 9.83
N GLN A 39 -15.32 16.65 8.59
CA GLN A 39 -14.03 16.39 7.99
C GLN A 39 -13.60 17.61 7.18
N LEU A 40 -12.34 18.01 7.35
CA LEU A 40 -11.69 19.06 6.57
C LEU A 40 -10.77 18.41 5.55
N ILE A 41 -11.05 18.66 4.27
CA ILE A 41 -10.20 18.20 3.15
C ILE A 41 -9.53 19.43 2.52
N THR A 42 -8.20 19.38 2.41
CA THR A 42 -7.37 20.49 1.95
C THR A 42 -6.60 20.12 0.70
N CYS A 43 -6.10 21.12 -0.03
CA CYS A 43 -5.07 20.89 -1.03
C CYS A 43 -3.82 20.27 -0.38
N SER A 44 -3.15 19.35 -1.07
CA SER A 44 -1.89 18.75 -0.61
C SER A 44 -0.77 19.77 -0.38
N ARG A 45 -0.88 20.95 -1.03
CA ARG A 45 -0.01 22.12 -0.89
C ARG A 45 -0.38 23.02 0.29
N GLU A 46 -1.38 22.69 1.10
CA GLU A 46 -1.70 23.45 2.31
C GLU A 46 -0.57 23.31 3.35
N GLY A 47 -0.42 24.31 4.22
CA GLY A 47 0.59 24.35 5.28
C GLY A 47 1.92 25.00 4.88
N LYS A 48 2.66 25.41 5.90
CA LYS A 48 3.94 26.12 5.76
C LYS A 48 5.08 25.15 5.50
N TRP A 49 6.00 25.57 4.64
CA TRP A 49 7.32 24.97 4.52
C TRP A 49 8.04 24.97 5.87
N LYS A 50 8.53 23.80 6.31
CA LYS A 50 9.22 23.65 7.61
C LYS A 50 10.72 23.39 7.50
N SER A 51 11.26 23.12 6.30
CA SER A 51 12.71 22.86 6.16
C SER A 51 13.51 24.11 5.77
N LYS A 52 14.78 24.19 6.16
CA LYS A 52 15.69 25.27 5.76
C LYS A 52 16.32 25.07 4.37
N ILE A 53 16.21 23.86 3.82
CA ILE A 53 16.76 23.45 2.50
C ILE A 53 15.86 24.00 1.39
N SER A 54 16.37 24.32 0.21
CA SER A 54 15.56 24.84 -0.90
C SER A 54 14.72 23.73 -1.57
N PRO A 55 13.53 24.04 -2.14
CA PRO A 55 12.74 23.06 -2.89
C PRO A 55 13.43 22.52 -4.14
N THR A 56 14.37 23.28 -4.72
CA THR A 56 15.18 22.95 -5.90
C THR A 56 16.16 21.80 -5.65
N GLU A 57 16.55 21.56 -4.40
CA GLU A 57 17.54 20.54 -4.01
C GLU A 57 16.90 19.20 -3.60
N LYS A 58 15.56 19.04 -3.72
CA LYS A 58 14.86 17.83 -3.27
C LYS A 58 14.19 17.06 -4.41
N THR A 59 14.29 15.74 -4.32
CA THR A 59 13.66 14.75 -5.21
C THR A 59 12.14 14.63 -5.03
N ASN A 60 11.56 15.15 -3.93
CA ASN A 60 10.12 15.11 -3.62
C ASN A 60 9.55 16.52 -3.36
N PRO A 61 8.98 17.18 -4.37
CA PRO A 61 8.63 18.60 -4.33
C PRO A 61 7.25 18.87 -3.71
N THR A 62 6.81 18.14 -2.68
CA THR A 62 5.55 18.47 -1.97
C THR A 62 5.81 19.58 -0.95
N ALA A 63 6.38 20.70 -1.40
CA ALA A 63 6.48 21.91 -0.59
C ALA A 63 5.06 22.45 -0.32
N GLY A 64 4.75 22.66 0.95
CA GLY A 64 3.55 23.40 1.37
C GLY A 64 3.67 24.85 0.91
N LEU A 65 2.73 25.31 0.10
CA LEU A 65 2.67 26.65 -0.50
C LEU A 65 1.62 27.52 0.21
N ASN A 66 1.24 27.16 1.44
CA ASN A 66 0.11 27.77 2.16
C ASN A 66 -1.15 27.88 1.30
N CYS A 67 -1.41 26.87 0.47
CA CYS A 67 -2.59 26.86 -0.38
C CYS A 67 -3.85 26.91 0.50
N PRO A 68 -4.79 27.85 0.28
CA PRO A 68 -5.99 27.98 1.11
C PRO A 68 -7.16 27.13 0.61
N ALA A 69 -6.99 26.41 -0.51
CA ALA A 69 -8.04 25.62 -1.11
C ALA A 69 -8.44 24.44 -0.21
N ARG A 70 -9.71 24.42 0.19
CA ARG A 70 -10.24 23.44 1.15
C ARG A 70 -11.76 23.34 1.10
N ILE A 71 -12.27 22.21 1.58
CA ILE A 71 -13.69 22.01 1.83
C ILE A 71 -13.92 21.52 3.26
N TYR A 72 -15.09 21.85 3.80
CA TYR A 72 -15.59 21.30 5.04
C TYR A 72 -16.81 20.42 4.76
N ILE A 73 -16.75 19.18 5.21
CA ILE A 73 -17.84 18.22 5.13
C ILE A 73 -18.43 18.08 6.53
N HIS A 74 -19.75 18.19 6.66
CA HIS A 74 -20.49 18.10 7.92
C HIS A 74 -21.65 17.12 7.83
N THR A 75 -21.92 16.41 8.93
CA THR A 75 -23.11 15.55 9.03
C THR A 75 -24.32 16.34 9.48
N LEU A 76 -25.44 16.14 8.78
CA LEU A 76 -26.79 16.55 9.18
C LEU A 76 -27.45 15.34 9.85
N LYS A 77 -27.34 15.26 11.17
CA LYS A 77 -27.81 14.11 11.96
C LYS A 77 -29.30 13.84 11.78
N ASP A 78 -30.11 14.88 11.71
CA ASP A 78 -31.56 14.78 11.68
C ASP A 78 -32.08 14.08 10.42
N VAL A 79 -31.29 14.11 9.34
CA VAL A 79 -31.63 13.54 8.03
C VAL A 79 -30.68 12.39 7.64
N GLY A 80 -29.68 12.09 8.48
CA GLY A 80 -28.67 11.06 8.18
C GLY A 80 -27.81 11.38 6.94
N ALA A 81 -27.65 12.65 6.59
CA ALA A 81 -26.99 13.09 5.37
C ALA A 81 -25.67 13.81 5.64
N TRP A 82 -24.84 13.94 4.62
CA TRP A 82 -23.58 14.70 4.64
C TRP A 82 -23.65 15.86 3.67
N ILE A 83 -23.12 17.02 4.06
CA ILE A 83 -23.08 18.20 3.21
C ILE A 83 -21.68 18.79 3.16
N ILE A 84 -21.35 19.40 2.02
CA ILE A 84 -20.21 20.30 1.94
C ILE A 84 -20.69 21.68 2.42
N SER A 85 -20.30 22.07 3.63
CA SER A 85 -20.78 23.30 4.30
C SER A 85 -19.98 24.54 3.92
N LYS A 86 -18.70 24.37 3.55
CA LYS A 86 -17.82 25.47 3.14
C LYS A 86 -16.88 25.00 2.04
N VAL A 87 -16.72 25.85 1.04
CA VAL A 87 -15.84 25.61 -0.11
C VAL A 87 -14.94 26.83 -0.30
N VAL A 88 -13.64 26.61 -0.40
CA VAL A 88 -12.65 27.60 -0.82
C VAL A 88 -11.91 27.00 -2.00
N LEU A 89 -12.13 27.53 -3.21
CA LEU A 89 -11.50 27.04 -4.45
C LEU A 89 -10.24 27.82 -4.85
N HIS A 90 -9.91 28.89 -4.14
CA HIS A 90 -8.75 29.71 -4.47
C HIS A 90 -7.45 28.95 -4.19
N HIS A 91 -6.59 28.84 -5.21
CA HIS A 91 -5.25 28.26 -5.11
C HIS A 91 -4.17 29.34 -5.20
N SER A 92 -3.13 29.22 -4.38
CA SER A 92 -1.94 30.07 -4.41
C SER A 92 -0.87 29.58 -5.41
N HIS A 93 -1.19 28.57 -6.21
CA HIS A 93 -0.27 27.94 -7.14
C HIS A 93 -1.02 27.47 -8.40
N PRO A 94 -0.32 27.32 -9.54
CA PRO A 94 -0.92 26.70 -10.72
C PRO A 94 -1.38 25.28 -10.41
N CYS A 95 -2.60 24.96 -10.83
CA CYS A 95 -3.09 23.59 -10.93
C CYS A 95 -2.92 23.13 -12.38
N CYS A 96 -2.42 21.92 -12.61
CA CYS A 96 -2.04 21.46 -13.94
C CYS A 96 -2.53 20.03 -14.16
N LEU A 97 -3.55 19.91 -15.02
CA LEU A 97 -4.15 18.64 -15.45
C LEU A 97 -3.12 17.64 -15.96
N THR A 98 -2.22 18.06 -16.85
CA THR A 98 -1.21 17.18 -17.48
C THR A 98 -0.25 16.55 -16.48
N LYS A 99 -0.02 17.20 -15.32
CA LYS A 99 0.81 16.67 -14.24
C LYS A 99 -0.03 16.01 -13.14
N ALA A 100 -1.34 16.22 -13.13
CA ALA A 100 -2.24 15.76 -12.10
C ALA A 100 -2.50 14.25 -12.17
N GLU A 101 -2.59 13.68 -13.38
CA GLU A 101 -2.70 12.23 -13.56
C GLU A 101 -1.50 11.48 -12.99
N MET A 102 -0.33 12.12 -13.05
CA MET A 102 0.91 11.65 -12.44
C MET A 102 0.97 11.89 -10.92
N LEU A 103 -0.04 12.46 -10.26
CA LEU A 103 -0.03 12.57 -8.80
C LEU A 103 -0.36 11.22 -8.18
N LYS A 104 0.43 10.80 -7.18
CA LYS A 104 0.28 9.50 -6.49
C LYS A 104 -1.17 9.19 -6.09
N GLN A 105 -1.96 10.18 -5.69
CA GLN A 105 -3.34 10.01 -5.24
C GLN A 105 -4.32 9.64 -6.37
N HIS A 106 -3.95 9.95 -7.62
CA HIS A 106 -4.77 9.77 -8.82
C HIS A 106 -4.29 8.60 -9.69
N ARG A 107 -3.15 8.00 -9.37
CA ARG A 107 -2.64 6.80 -10.03
C ARG A 107 -3.35 5.57 -9.51
N GLU A 108 -3.82 4.73 -10.43
CA GLU A 108 -4.48 3.48 -10.09
C GLU A 108 -4.21 2.42 -11.16
N LEU A 109 -3.87 1.21 -10.71
CA LEU A 109 -3.79 0.04 -11.58
C LEU A 109 -5.21 -0.51 -11.76
N SER A 110 -5.70 -0.50 -12.99
CA SER A 110 -6.97 -1.12 -13.34
C SER A 110 -6.92 -2.65 -13.15
N MET A 111 -8.07 -3.30 -13.08
CA MET A 111 -8.13 -4.76 -12.92
C MET A 111 -7.43 -5.52 -14.07
N SER A 112 -7.53 -5.03 -15.31
CA SER A 112 -6.86 -5.65 -16.45
C SER A 112 -5.34 -5.53 -16.35
N VAL A 113 -4.85 -4.37 -15.91
CA VAL A 113 -3.43 -4.12 -15.66
C VAL A 113 -2.92 -5.03 -14.54
N ARG A 114 -3.65 -5.12 -13.42
CA ARG A 114 -3.29 -6.01 -12.29
C ARG A 114 -3.16 -7.47 -12.71
N ARG A 115 -4.15 -8.00 -13.43
CA ARG A 115 -4.12 -9.38 -13.95
C ARG A 115 -2.91 -9.64 -14.85
N THR A 116 -2.55 -8.66 -15.67
CA THR A 116 -1.37 -8.77 -16.55
C THR A 116 -0.08 -8.75 -15.74
N ILE A 117 -0.01 -7.94 -14.66
CA ILE A 117 1.12 -7.92 -13.74
C ILE A 117 1.27 -9.28 -13.03
N GLU A 118 0.18 -9.85 -12.54
CA GLU A 118 0.15 -11.18 -11.89
C GLU A 118 0.68 -12.27 -12.82
N ASN A 119 0.12 -12.38 -14.03
CA ASN A 119 0.55 -13.37 -15.03
C ASN A 119 2.05 -13.23 -15.36
N ASN A 120 2.54 -11.99 -15.46
CA ASN A 120 3.94 -11.72 -15.76
C ASN A 120 4.86 -12.05 -14.59
N GLU A 121 4.44 -11.82 -13.34
CA GLU A 121 5.20 -12.23 -12.16
C GLU A 121 5.28 -13.75 -12.07
N GLU A 122 4.18 -14.47 -12.33
CA GLU A 122 4.16 -15.93 -12.39
C GLU A 122 5.09 -16.48 -13.48
N ALA A 123 5.15 -15.81 -14.63
CA ALA A 123 6.08 -16.14 -15.72
C ALA A 123 7.53 -15.69 -15.44
N GLY A 124 7.84 -15.10 -14.28
CA GLY A 124 9.17 -14.63 -13.91
C GLY A 124 9.66 -13.41 -14.72
N ILE A 125 8.74 -12.68 -15.37
CA ILE A 125 9.07 -11.50 -16.16
C ILE A 125 9.39 -10.33 -15.24
N ARG A 126 10.57 -9.72 -15.46
CA ARG A 126 11.02 -8.60 -14.64
C ARG A 126 9.98 -7.45 -14.63
N PRO A 127 9.66 -6.84 -13.47
CA PRO A 127 8.66 -5.77 -13.38
C PRO A 127 8.91 -4.58 -14.33
N SER A 128 10.18 -4.29 -14.63
CA SER A 128 10.56 -3.25 -15.59
C SER A 128 10.10 -3.56 -17.01
N LYS A 129 10.16 -4.82 -17.42
CA LYS A 129 9.68 -5.29 -18.73
C LYS A 129 8.16 -5.29 -18.80
N THR A 130 7.49 -5.69 -17.73
CA THR A 130 6.04 -5.57 -17.59
C THR A 130 5.57 -4.12 -17.70
N TYR A 131 6.25 -3.17 -17.06
CA TYR A 131 5.93 -1.76 -17.24
C TYR A 131 6.20 -1.26 -18.67
N GLN A 132 7.32 -1.66 -19.27
CA GLN A 132 7.65 -1.30 -20.65
C GLN A 132 6.62 -1.82 -21.66
N SER A 133 6.05 -3.01 -21.46
CA SER A 133 5.01 -3.54 -22.35
C SER A 133 3.72 -2.73 -22.29
N PHE A 134 3.31 -2.27 -21.10
CA PHE A 134 2.17 -1.34 -20.99
C PHE A 134 2.44 -0.02 -21.70
N ALA A 135 3.64 0.55 -21.52
CA ALA A 135 3.99 1.81 -22.16
C ALA A 135 4.02 1.68 -23.68
N ALA A 136 4.54 0.56 -24.21
CA ALA A 136 4.53 0.27 -25.63
C ALA A 136 3.10 0.13 -26.17
N ALA A 137 2.23 -0.61 -25.46
CA ALA A 137 0.83 -0.80 -25.86
C ALA A 137 0.01 0.50 -25.82
N ALA A 138 0.30 1.40 -24.87
CA ALA A 138 -0.38 2.68 -24.74
C ALA A 138 0.18 3.78 -25.67
N GLY A 139 1.24 3.51 -26.44
CA GLY A 139 1.89 4.51 -27.30
C GLY A 139 2.84 5.46 -26.58
N GLY A 140 3.19 5.18 -25.32
CA GLY A 140 4.21 5.90 -24.57
C GLY A 140 3.96 5.93 -23.07
N HIS A 141 4.98 6.34 -22.31
CA HIS A 141 4.89 6.47 -20.85
C HIS A 141 3.91 7.55 -20.38
N ARG A 142 3.64 8.57 -21.21
CA ARG A 142 2.76 9.69 -20.87
C ARG A 142 1.28 9.32 -20.92
N GLU A 143 0.95 8.28 -21.67
CA GLU A 143 -0.43 7.77 -21.83
C GLU A 143 -0.83 6.83 -20.69
N LEU A 144 0.13 6.48 -19.81
CA LEU A 144 -0.15 5.67 -18.62
C LEU A 144 -0.46 6.56 -17.41
N ASN A 145 -1.51 6.19 -16.69
CA ASN A 145 -1.90 6.78 -15.41
C ASN A 145 -1.14 6.18 -14.20
N PHE A 146 -0.10 5.39 -14.42
CA PHE A 146 0.76 4.80 -13.38
C PHE A 146 2.22 4.75 -13.83
N ILE A 147 3.14 4.55 -12.87
CA ILE A 147 4.57 4.42 -13.17
C ILE A 147 5.09 3.02 -12.81
N GLU A 148 6.29 2.69 -13.28
CA GLU A 148 6.97 1.42 -12.98
C GLU A 148 7.04 1.11 -11.47
N LYS A 149 7.20 2.14 -10.63
CA LYS A 149 7.19 1.98 -9.17
C LYS A 149 5.86 1.43 -8.66
N ASP A 150 4.74 1.78 -9.28
CA ASP A 150 3.41 1.30 -8.88
C ASP A 150 3.27 -0.20 -9.18
N VAL A 151 3.80 -0.66 -10.31
CA VAL A 151 3.91 -2.11 -10.66
C VAL A 151 4.73 -2.85 -9.61
N ARG A 152 5.93 -2.35 -9.28
CA ARG A 152 6.79 -2.97 -8.25
C ARG A 152 6.08 -3.04 -6.89
N ASN A 153 5.47 -1.94 -6.46
CA ASN A 153 4.75 -1.88 -5.18
C ASN A 153 3.59 -2.88 -5.15
N TYR A 154 2.87 -3.05 -6.27
CA TYR A 154 1.77 -4.01 -6.38
C TYR A 154 2.28 -5.44 -6.23
N ILE A 155 3.32 -5.82 -6.98
CA ILE A 155 3.93 -7.15 -6.90
C ILE A 155 4.37 -7.47 -5.46
N THR A 156 5.12 -6.56 -4.84
CA THR A 156 5.60 -6.77 -3.46
C THR A 156 4.44 -6.92 -2.48
N ARG A 157 3.42 -6.05 -2.56
CA ARG A 157 2.38 -5.99 -1.53
C ARG A 157 1.25 -6.98 -1.71
N GLU A 158 0.86 -7.26 -2.95
CA GLU A 158 -0.36 -8.00 -3.27
C GLU A 158 -0.05 -9.38 -3.86
N VAL A 159 1.06 -9.56 -4.57
CA VAL A 159 1.36 -10.86 -5.22
C VAL A 159 2.22 -11.72 -4.31
N ARG A 160 3.37 -11.19 -3.88
CA ARG A 160 4.33 -11.96 -3.06
C ARG A 160 3.83 -12.21 -1.65
N ASN A 161 3.18 -11.24 -1.02
CA ASN A 161 2.59 -11.45 0.31
C ASN A 161 1.51 -12.54 0.32
N ILE A 162 0.71 -12.67 -0.77
CA ILE A 162 -0.27 -13.76 -0.88
C ILE A 162 0.45 -15.10 -1.04
N SER A 163 1.50 -15.16 -1.87
CA SER A 163 2.35 -16.35 -1.99
C SER A 163 2.94 -16.77 -0.65
N GLU A 164 3.47 -15.84 0.14
CA GLU A 164 4.06 -16.14 1.46
C GLU A 164 3.04 -16.76 2.44
N GLN A 165 1.76 -16.37 2.35
CA GLN A 165 0.69 -16.99 3.14
C GLN A 165 0.37 -18.43 2.68
N GLU A 166 0.39 -18.68 1.37
CA GLU A 166 0.22 -20.02 0.81
C GLU A 166 1.41 -20.92 1.16
N ASP A 167 2.63 -20.41 1.05
CA ASP A 167 3.86 -21.09 1.43
C ASP A 167 3.88 -21.44 2.91
N ALA A 168 3.45 -20.52 3.79
CA ALA A 168 3.31 -20.79 5.22
C ALA A 168 2.31 -21.92 5.52
N LYS A 169 1.21 -22.00 4.78
CA LYS A 169 0.22 -23.08 4.90
C LYS A 169 0.79 -24.42 4.44
N GLU A 170 1.50 -24.44 3.31
CA GLU A 170 2.09 -25.67 2.78
C GLU A 170 3.24 -26.16 3.67
N PHE A 171 4.06 -25.24 4.18
CA PHE A 171 5.09 -25.54 5.17
C PHE A 171 4.50 -26.14 6.45
N ARG A 172 3.38 -25.59 6.96
CA ARG A 172 2.66 -26.16 8.10
C ARG A 172 2.15 -27.58 7.80
N LYS A 173 1.56 -27.82 6.63
CA LYS A 173 1.11 -29.17 6.23
C LYS A 173 2.28 -30.15 6.14
N TYR A 174 3.45 -29.71 5.69
CA TYR A 174 4.65 -30.53 5.66
C TYR A 174 5.08 -30.93 7.07
N LEU A 175 5.18 -29.98 8.01
CA LEU A 175 5.54 -30.26 9.40
C LEU A 175 4.56 -31.22 10.08
N LEU A 176 3.26 -31.06 9.81
CA LEU A 176 2.22 -32.00 10.28
C LEU A 176 2.43 -33.41 9.71
N ARG A 177 2.65 -33.54 8.40
CA ARG A 177 2.96 -34.83 7.76
C ARG A 177 4.21 -35.49 8.35
N MET A 178 5.23 -34.72 8.69
CA MET A 178 6.45 -35.25 9.34
C MET A 178 6.17 -35.75 10.76
N LYS A 179 5.31 -35.04 11.51
CA LYS A 179 4.87 -35.44 12.86
C LYS A 179 4.01 -36.71 12.84
N GLU A 180 3.13 -36.85 11.86
CA GLU A 180 2.31 -38.06 11.68
C GLU A 180 3.16 -39.29 11.37
N LYS A 181 4.17 -39.15 10.50
CA LYS A 181 5.08 -40.25 10.13
C LYS A 181 6.01 -40.66 11.27
N ASN A 182 6.36 -39.73 12.15
CA ASN A 182 7.30 -39.98 13.23
C ASN A 182 6.88 -39.22 14.50
N GLN A 183 6.36 -39.94 15.50
CA GLN A 183 5.94 -39.35 16.76
C GLN A 183 7.08 -38.64 17.50
N ASN A 184 8.34 -39.02 17.25
CA ASN A 184 9.53 -38.39 17.84
C ASN A 184 9.97 -37.11 17.10
N PHE A 185 9.40 -36.79 15.94
CA PHE A 185 9.55 -35.47 15.32
C PHE A 185 8.88 -34.40 16.21
N PHE A 186 9.49 -33.23 16.35
CA PHE A 186 8.91 -32.10 17.09
C PHE A 186 8.94 -30.85 16.22
N PHE A 187 7.90 -30.03 16.31
CA PHE A 187 7.90 -28.71 15.70
C PHE A 187 7.01 -27.74 16.48
N GLU A 188 7.34 -26.46 16.36
CA GLU A 188 6.56 -25.34 16.85
C GLU A 188 6.52 -24.27 15.76
N LEU A 189 5.32 -23.77 15.46
CA LEU A 189 5.10 -22.80 14.39
C LEU A 189 4.13 -21.73 14.88
N GLU A 190 4.63 -20.49 14.98
CA GLU A 190 3.80 -19.31 15.22
C GLU A 190 3.59 -18.55 13.92
N LEU A 191 2.32 -18.23 13.63
CA LEU A 191 1.94 -17.36 12.51
C LEU A 191 1.52 -15.99 13.06
N LYS A 192 1.72 -14.94 12.26
CA LYS A 192 1.18 -13.60 12.52
C LYS A 192 -0.31 -13.53 12.14
N GLU A 193 -0.95 -12.40 12.45
CA GLU A 193 -2.35 -12.12 12.05
C GLU A 193 -2.56 -12.21 10.52
N ASP A 194 -1.54 -11.85 9.75
CA ASP A 194 -1.54 -11.93 8.28
C ASP A 194 -1.15 -13.32 7.75
N GLN A 195 -1.13 -14.35 8.59
CA GLN A 195 -0.75 -15.74 8.26
C GLN A 195 0.71 -15.94 7.79
N SER A 196 1.58 -14.91 7.84
CA SER A 196 3.02 -15.08 7.63
C SER A 196 3.69 -15.76 8.82
N ILE A 197 4.83 -16.43 8.59
CA ILE A 197 5.58 -17.11 9.65
C ILE A 197 6.25 -16.09 10.57
N LYS A 198 5.98 -16.18 11.88
CA LYS A 198 6.62 -15.39 12.93
C LYS A 198 7.81 -16.13 13.55
N LEU A 199 7.60 -17.41 13.87
CA LEU A 199 8.59 -18.28 14.46
C LEU A 199 8.37 -19.68 13.91
N ALA A 200 9.45 -20.35 13.51
CA ALA A 200 9.43 -21.75 13.12
C ALA A 200 10.59 -22.47 13.78
N PHE A 201 10.29 -23.56 14.48
CA PHE A 201 11.26 -24.49 15.03
C PHE A 201 10.85 -25.91 14.69
N TRP A 202 11.81 -26.75 14.32
CA TRP A 202 11.57 -28.18 14.18
C TRP A 202 12.84 -28.96 14.53
N ALA A 203 12.65 -30.17 15.04
CA ALA A 203 13.72 -31.11 15.33
C ALA A 203 13.25 -32.52 14.97
N ASP A 204 14.00 -33.20 14.11
CA ASP A 204 13.72 -34.59 13.81
C ASP A 204 14.13 -35.53 14.96
N ALA A 205 13.66 -36.77 14.90
CA ALA A 205 13.90 -37.76 15.95
C ALA A 205 15.39 -38.04 16.17
N ARG A 206 16.21 -37.98 15.10
CA ARG A 206 17.65 -38.22 15.19
C ARG A 206 18.34 -37.04 15.87
N SER A 207 18.00 -35.81 15.50
CA SER A 207 18.52 -34.61 16.14
C SER A 207 18.19 -34.58 17.64
N ARG A 208 16.96 -34.96 18.01
CA ARG A 208 16.55 -35.03 19.42
C ARG A 208 17.30 -36.11 20.20
N ALA A 209 17.44 -37.32 19.64
CA ALA A 209 18.19 -38.41 20.27
C ALA A 209 19.69 -38.07 20.39
N ALA A 210 20.26 -37.42 19.38
CA ALA A 210 21.64 -36.95 19.43
C ALA A 210 21.83 -35.88 20.52
N PHE A 211 20.92 -34.92 20.63
CA PHE A 211 20.99 -33.91 21.70
C PHE A 211 20.86 -34.53 23.10
N GLU A 212 19.99 -35.53 23.28
CA GLU A 212 19.87 -36.25 24.55
C GLU A 212 21.16 -37.01 24.92
N TYR A 213 21.88 -37.53 23.93
CA TYR A 213 23.12 -38.27 24.15
C TYR A 213 24.34 -37.35 24.38
N PHE A 214 24.50 -36.29 23.57
CA PHE A 214 25.69 -35.44 23.58
C PHE A 214 25.53 -34.15 24.41
N GLY A 215 24.30 -33.64 24.57
CA GLY A 215 24.00 -32.43 25.33
C GLY A 215 24.40 -31.12 24.66
N ASP A 216 24.91 -31.15 23.43
CA ASP A 216 25.37 -29.99 22.68
C ASP A 216 24.72 -29.88 21.28
N VAL A 217 24.76 -28.66 20.72
CA VAL A 217 24.25 -28.37 19.38
C VAL A 217 25.27 -27.52 18.63
N ILE A 218 25.67 -27.98 17.45
CA ILE A 218 26.44 -27.18 16.50
C ILE A 218 25.44 -26.45 15.61
N SER A 219 25.39 -25.12 15.73
CA SER A 219 24.64 -24.29 14.78
C SER A 219 25.54 -23.90 13.62
N SER A 220 25.01 -24.00 12.40
CA SER A 220 25.66 -23.50 11.20
C SER A 220 24.68 -22.59 10.50
N ASP A 221 24.98 -21.30 10.50
CA ASP A 221 24.22 -20.33 9.73
C ASP A 221 24.55 -20.52 8.25
N THR A 222 23.55 -21.00 7.49
CA THR A 222 23.64 -21.20 6.05
C THR A 222 22.94 -20.06 5.31
N THR A 223 23.11 -18.82 5.77
CA THR A 223 22.87 -17.62 4.95
C THR A 223 23.87 -17.56 3.78
N HIS A 224 23.72 -18.49 2.84
CA HIS A 224 24.42 -18.47 1.56
C HIS A 224 23.67 -17.50 0.62
N ASN A 225 24.29 -16.33 0.41
CA ASN A 225 24.02 -15.37 -0.69
C ASN A 225 22.61 -14.75 -0.80
N ILE A 226 22.34 -13.69 -0.03
CA ILE A 226 21.29 -12.69 -0.36
C ILE A 226 21.92 -11.33 -0.76
N ASN A 227 23.24 -11.27 -0.97
CA ASN A 227 23.88 -10.11 -1.58
C ASN A 227 24.15 -10.37 -3.07
N ARG A 228 23.15 -10.14 -3.92
CA ARG A 228 23.38 -9.61 -5.28
C ARG A 228 22.14 -8.92 -5.86
#